data_AF-A0A1H3KJT1-F1
#
_entry.id   AF-A0A1H3KJT1-F1
#
_cell.length_a   1.000
_cell.length_b   1.000
_cell.length_c   1.000
_cell.angle_alpha   90.00
_cell.angle_beta   90.00
_cell.angle_gamma   90.00
#
_symmetry.space_group_name_H-M   'P 1'
#
loop_
_entity.id
_entity.type
_entity.pdbx_description
1 polymer ?
#
loop_
_entity_poly.entity_id
_entity_poly.type
_entity_poly.pdbx_seq_one_letter_code
_entity_poly.pdbx_strand_id
1 'polypeptide(L)'
;MPPLVLCTLLLWYGVGYRFWVMKEPKWIGVRDMLKYYQENDDKPARSIVARAIKQGLRLKKQKGKVKNLRRHLDAAFYDYEREITKFSSLTRVAVLIAPLLGLLGTVTGMIETFQSLSTMTVHSQSGGIAGGIAEALFTTQMGLTVAVPGVLANSMLNRRQQQIELDLAQVKELLCHQISTTNEK
;
A
#
# COMPACT_ATOMS: atom_id res chain seq x y z
N MET A 1 -18.23 -12.70 15.17
CA MET A 1 -16.95 -12.63 14.44
C MET A 1 -16.15 -11.32 14.65
N PRO A 2 -15.79 -10.93 15.89
CA PRO A 2 -14.98 -9.74 16.12
C PRO A 2 -13.60 -9.70 15.44
N PRO A 3 -12.84 -10.80 15.25
CA PRO A 3 -11.51 -10.76 14.63
C PRO A 3 -11.53 -10.36 13.15
N LEU A 4 -12.55 -10.81 12.41
CA LEU A 4 -12.68 -10.59 10.96
C LEU A 4 -13.02 -9.12 10.66
N VAL A 5 -13.88 -8.51 11.48
CA VAL A 5 -14.23 -7.08 11.39
C VAL A 5 -13.01 -6.20 11.65
N LEU A 6 -12.20 -6.54 12.65
CA LEU A 6 -10.99 -5.78 12.99
C LEU A 6 -9.95 -5.87 11.86
N CYS A 7 -9.77 -7.07 11.27
CA CYS A 7 -8.90 -7.26 10.11
C CYS A 7 -9.40 -6.48 8.88
N THR A 8 -10.71 -6.44 8.66
CA THR A 8 -11.35 -5.68 7.57
C THR A 8 -11.14 -4.18 7.71
N LEU A 9 -11.32 -3.64 8.93
CA LEU A 9 -11.08 -2.22 9.21
C LEU A 9 -9.61 -1.85 9.01
N LEU A 10 -8.68 -2.69 9.48
CA LEU A 10 -7.25 -2.46 9.27
C LEU A 10 -6.85 -2.49 7.79
N LEU A 11 -7.42 -3.41 7.02
CA LEU A 11 -7.19 -3.53 5.58
C LEU A 11 -7.68 -2.27 4.87
N TRP A 12 -8.94 -1.88 5.08
CA TRP A 12 -9.52 -0.70 4.43
C TRP A 12 -8.85 0.61 4.85
N TYR A 13 -8.44 0.73 6.12
CA TYR A 13 -7.62 1.85 6.59
C TYR A 13 -6.27 1.90 5.88
N GLY A 14 -5.55 0.77 5.78
CA GLY A 14 -4.26 0.70 5.10
C GLY A 14 -4.36 0.97 3.59
N VAL A 15 -5.37 0.42 2.93
CA VAL A 15 -5.65 0.67 1.50
C VAL A 15 -6.04 2.13 1.27
N GLY A 16 -6.88 2.72 2.12
CA GLY A 16 -7.29 4.12 2.05
C GLY A 16 -6.11 5.08 2.23
N TYR A 17 -5.27 4.83 3.24
CA TYR A 17 -4.05 5.61 3.47
C TYR A 17 -3.10 5.55 2.28
N ARG A 18 -2.81 4.34 1.77
CA ARG A 18 -1.97 4.15 0.59
C ARG A 18 -2.56 4.84 -0.64
N PHE A 19 -3.87 4.70 -0.86
CA PHE A 19 -4.55 5.35 -1.98
C PHE A 19 -4.43 6.87 -1.89
N TRP A 20 -4.64 7.46 -0.72
CA TRP A 20 -4.51 8.91 -0.51
C TRP A 20 -3.09 9.42 -0.76
N VAL A 21 -2.07 8.73 -0.22
CA VAL A 21 -0.65 9.09 -0.39
C VAL A 21 -0.21 9.01 -1.86
N MET A 22 -0.77 8.09 -2.65
CA MET A 22 -0.45 7.91 -4.08
C MET A 22 -1.48 8.53 -5.03
N LYS A 23 -2.45 9.29 -4.53
CA LYS A 23 -3.48 9.93 -5.37
C LYS A 23 -2.95 11.24 -5.91
N GLU A 24 -2.21 11.17 -7.01
CA GLU A 24 -1.79 12.37 -7.72
C GLU A 24 -1.97 12.27 -9.24
N PRO A 25 -2.49 13.33 -9.87
CA PRO A 25 -2.68 13.38 -11.30
C PRO A 25 -1.32 13.61 -12.00
N LYS A 26 -0.69 12.55 -12.47
CA LYS A 26 0.47 12.65 -13.38
C LYS A 26 -0.03 12.96 -14.79
N TRP A 27 0.10 14.21 -15.20
CA TRP A 27 -0.05 14.64 -16.61
C TRP A 27 1.29 15.07 -17.24
N ILE A 28 2.38 15.06 -16.47
CA ILE A 28 3.67 15.63 -16.85
C ILE A 28 4.75 14.59 -16.56
N GLY A 29 5.67 14.35 -17.51
CA GLY A 29 6.80 13.45 -17.33
C GLY A 29 7.83 13.98 -16.34
N VAL A 30 8.64 13.10 -15.75
CA VAL A 30 9.66 13.46 -14.73
C VAL A 30 10.62 14.53 -15.22
N ARG A 31 11.05 14.45 -16.48
CA ARG A 31 12.00 15.41 -17.08
C ARG A 31 11.42 16.81 -17.20
N ASP A 32 10.16 16.91 -17.60
CA ASP A 32 9.45 18.19 -17.72
C ASP A 32 9.13 18.74 -16.34
N MET A 33 8.80 17.87 -15.38
CA MET A 33 8.61 18.26 -14.00
C MET A 33 9.91 18.80 -13.38
N LEU A 34 11.05 18.18 -13.69
CA LEU A 34 12.37 18.68 -13.26
C LEU A 34 12.65 20.07 -13.82
N LYS A 35 12.40 20.29 -15.12
CA LYS A 35 12.54 21.63 -15.74
C LYS A 35 11.60 22.65 -15.10
N TYR A 36 10.34 22.28 -14.89
CA TYR A 36 9.33 23.14 -14.30
C TYR A 36 9.74 23.65 -12.91
N TYR A 37 10.23 22.77 -12.03
CA TYR A 37 10.71 23.15 -10.69
C TYR A 37 12.11 23.80 -10.69
N GLN A 38 12.90 23.63 -11.75
CA GLN A 38 14.13 24.42 -11.93
C GLN A 38 13.82 25.89 -12.20
N GLU A 39 12.77 26.16 -12.97
CA GLU A 39 12.34 27.51 -13.34
C GLU A 39 11.39 28.14 -12.30
N ASN A 40 10.65 27.31 -11.55
CA ASN A 40 9.65 27.74 -10.55
C ASN A 40 9.91 27.13 -9.16
N ASP A 41 11.01 27.50 -8.50
CA ASP A 41 11.41 26.94 -7.19
C ASP A 41 10.43 27.26 -6.05
N ASP A 42 9.63 28.32 -6.17
CA ASP A 42 8.70 28.77 -5.10
C ASP A 42 7.39 27.97 -5.04
N LYS A 43 7.05 27.21 -6.09
CA LYS A 43 5.78 26.49 -6.12
C LYS A 43 5.76 25.33 -5.10
N PRO A 44 4.61 25.09 -4.44
CA PRO A 44 4.49 24.01 -3.46
C PRO A 44 4.53 22.64 -4.15
N ALA A 45 5.46 21.79 -3.69
CA ALA A 45 5.58 20.42 -4.15
C ALA A 45 4.54 19.54 -3.46
N ARG A 46 3.43 19.26 -4.15
CA ARG A 46 2.39 18.35 -3.64
C ARG A 46 2.81 16.88 -3.77
N SER A 47 3.53 16.54 -4.83
CA SER A 47 3.91 15.15 -5.12
C SER A 47 5.16 14.67 -4.43
N ILE A 48 5.20 13.37 -4.13
CA ILE A 48 6.40 12.73 -3.59
C ILE A 48 7.59 12.98 -4.53
N VAL A 49 7.36 12.79 -5.83
CA VAL A 49 8.39 13.05 -6.86
C VAL A 49 8.73 14.55 -6.94
N ALA A 50 7.77 15.47 -6.81
CA ALA A 50 8.07 16.91 -6.78
C ALA A 50 8.84 17.32 -5.53
N ARG A 51 8.51 16.76 -4.36
CA ARG A 51 9.22 16.99 -3.09
C ARG A 51 10.67 16.52 -3.23
N ALA A 52 10.87 15.32 -3.80
CA ALA A 52 12.18 14.77 -4.11
C ALA A 52 12.97 15.65 -5.10
N ILE A 53 12.35 16.12 -6.19
CA ILE A 53 12.97 17.05 -7.15
C ILE A 53 13.41 18.33 -6.44
N LYS A 54 12.53 18.97 -5.67
CA LYS A 54 12.82 20.23 -4.96
C LYS A 54 13.97 20.06 -3.97
N GLN A 55 13.98 18.96 -3.22
CA GLN A 55 15.08 18.64 -2.30
C GLN A 55 16.39 18.37 -3.04
N GLY A 56 16.34 17.62 -4.15
CA GLY A 56 17.50 17.36 -4.99
C GLY A 56 18.08 18.62 -5.63
N LEU A 57 17.23 19.55 -6.09
CA LEU A 57 17.65 20.86 -6.60
C LEU A 57 18.28 21.74 -5.51
N ARG A 58 17.76 21.72 -4.29
CA ARG A 58 18.37 22.41 -3.13
C ARG A 58 19.76 21.87 -2.81
N LEU A 59 19.94 20.54 -2.84
CA LEU A 59 21.26 19.92 -2.64
C LEU A 59 22.24 20.28 -3.78
N LYS A 60 21.74 20.39 -5.02
CA LYS A 60 22.53 20.87 -6.17
C LYS A 60 22.98 22.32 -6.00
N LYS A 61 22.13 23.21 -5.46
CA LYS A 61 22.49 24.62 -5.19
C LYS A 61 23.57 24.76 -4.11
N GLN A 62 23.67 23.81 -3.18
CA GLN A 62 24.72 23.76 -2.16
C GLN A 62 26.07 23.20 -2.69
N LYS A 63 26.28 23.24 -4.02
CA LYS A 63 27.53 22.89 -4.70
C LYS A 63 28.72 23.56 -4.00
N GLY A 64 29.64 22.75 -3.47
CA GLY A 64 30.84 23.19 -2.75
C GLY A 64 31.07 22.51 -1.40
N LYS A 65 30.01 22.14 -0.66
CA LYS A 65 30.13 21.44 0.65
C LYS A 65 30.00 19.92 0.56
N VAL A 66 29.43 19.40 -0.53
CA VAL A 66 28.94 18.02 -0.60
C VAL A 66 29.86 17.15 -1.46
N LYS A 67 30.74 16.37 -0.83
CA LYS A 67 31.52 15.33 -1.51
C LYS A 67 30.57 14.15 -1.79
N ASN A 68 30.44 13.72 -3.05
CA ASN A 68 29.52 12.67 -3.50
C ASN A 68 28.02 13.00 -3.34
N LEU A 69 27.48 13.81 -4.27
CA LEU A 69 26.05 14.14 -4.29
C LEU A 69 25.15 12.89 -4.36
N ARG A 70 25.56 11.85 -5.10
CA ARG A 70 24.77 10.61 -5.25
C ARG A 70 24.36 10.03 -3.89
N ARG A 71 25.28 9.99 -2.92
CA ARG A 71 25.02 9.51 -1.56
C ARG A 71 24.03 10.40 -0.79
N HIS A 72 24.08 11.70 -1.01
CA HIS A 72 23.18 12.65 -0.35
C HIS A 72 21.78 12.61 -0.96
N LEU A 73 21.67 12.41 -2.27
CA LEU A 73 20.40 12.14 -2.93
C LEU A 73 19.82 10.80 -2.47
N ASP A 74 20.65 9.76 -2.33
CA ASP A 74 20.22 8.47 -1.76
C ASP A 74 19.66 8.61 -0.36
N ALA A 75 20.37 9.30 0.54
CA ALA A 75 19.89 9.56 1.89
C ALA A 75 18.60 10.40 1.90
N ALA A 76 18.51 11.41 1.03
CA ALA A 76 17.33 12.26 0.92
C ALA A 76 16.12 11.52 0.35
N PHE A 77 16.33 10.58 -0.57
CA PHE A 77 15.24 9.87 -1.25
C PHE A 77 14.76 8.65 -0.47
N TYR A 78 15.59 8.12 0.41
CA TYR A 78 15.24 7.01 1.30
C TYR A 78 13.97 7.27 2.12
N ASP A 79 13.77 8.49 2.62
CA ASP A 79 12.56 8.83 3.37
C ASP A 79 11.30 8.75 2.51
N TYR A 80 11.38 9.14 1.23
CA TYR A 80 10.26 9.04 0.28
C TYR A 80 9.98 7.59 -0.10
N GLU A 81 11.01 6.79 -0.36
CA GLU A 81 10.88 5.35 -0.62
C GLU A 81 10.23 4.63 0.57
N ARG A 82 10.62 5.00 1.79
CA ARG A 82 10.03 4.50 3.03
C ARG A 82 8.58 4.94 3.20
N GLU A 83 8.23 6.17 2.82
CA GLU A 83 6.86 6.69 2.88
C GLU A 83 5.93 5.90 1.95
N ILE A 84 6.36 5.59 0.71
CA ILE A 84 5.55 4.86 -0.28
C ILE A 84 5.41 3.38 0.09
N THR A 85 6.44 2.78 0.67
CA THR A 85 6.43 1.37 1.11
C THR A 85 5.65 1.15 2.40
N LYS A 86 5.36 2.22 3.17
CA LYS A 86 4.64 2.15 4.43
C LYS A 86 3.28 1.48 4.26
N PHE A 87 2.94 0.57 5.19
CA PHE A 87 1.72 -0.25 5.18
C PHE A 87 1.55 -1.22 4.01
N SER A 88 2.46 -1.25 3.01
CA SER A 88 2.38 -2.18 1.89
C SER A 88 2.38 -3.65 2.35
N SER A 89 3.33 -4.01 3.20
CA SER A 89 3.40 -5.35 3.79
C SER A 89 2.16 -5.69 4.62
N LEU A 90 1.71 -4.78 5.49
CA LEU A 90 0.53 -4.99 6.33
C LEU A 90 -0.73 -5.25 5.49
N THR A 91 -0.98 -4.43 4.45
CA THR A 91 -2.14 -4.63 3.57
C THR A 91 -2.08 -5.97 2.83
N ARG A 92 -0.89 -6.40 2.39
CA ARG A 92 -0.70 -7.71 1.74
C ARG A 92 -1.02 -8.87 2.70
N VAL A 93 -0.53 -8.79 3.94
CA VAL A 93 -0.78 -9.82 4.96
C VAL A 93 -2.28 -9.86 5.34
N ALA A 94 -2.91 -8.70 5.54
CA ALA A 94 -4.34 -8.63 5.89
C ALA A 94 -5.23 -9.26 4.81
N VAL A 95 -4.95 -8.98 3.53
CA VAL A 95 -5.66 -9.59 2.39
C VAL A 95 -5.50 -11.11 2.37
N LEU A 96 -4.31 -11.62 2.71
CA LEU A 96 -4.02 -13.06 2.73
C LEU A 96 -4.67 -13.78 3.93
N ILE A 97 -4.72 -13.12 5.09
CA ILE A 97 -5.30 -13.70 6.31
C ILE A 97 -6.83 -13.65 6.31
N ALA A 98 -7.47 -12.70 5.62
CA ALA A 98 -8.94 -12.54 5.63
C ALA A 98 -9.72 -13.81 5.21
N PRO A 99 -9.36 -14.53 4.13
CA PRO A 99 -10.00 -15.81 3.79
C PRO A 99 -9.74 -16.92 4.81
N LEU A 100 -8.52 -16.96 5.36
CA LEU A 100 -8.13 -17.96 6.37
C LEU A 100 -8.93 -17.80 7.67
N LEU A 101 -9.21 -16.55 8.07
CA LEU A 101 -10.11 -16.26 9.20
C LEU A 101 -11.55 -16.65 8.90
N GLY A 102 -12.03 -16.48 7.67
CA GLY A 102 -13.35 -16.93 7.24
C GLY A 102 -13.49 -18.46 7.32
N LEU A 103 -12.49 -19.18 6.83
CA LEU A 103 -12.38 -20.64 6.91
C LEU A 103 -12.36 -21.12 8.37
N LEU A 104 -11.55 -20.48 9.23
CA LEU A 104 -11.49 -20.78 10.67
C LEU A 104 -12.87 -20.61 11.32
N GLY A 105 -13.61 -19.57 10.93
CA GLY A 105 -14.98 -19.34 11.37
C GLY A 105 -15.92 -20.47 10.99
N THR A 106 -15.81 -20.98 9.76
CA THR A 106 -16.62 -22.12 9.29
C THR A 106 -16.30 -23.39 10.06
N VAL A 107 -15.01 -23.67 10.31
CA VAL A 107 -14.61 -24.83 11.13
C VAL A 107 -15.17 -24.71 12.55
N THR A 108 -15.10 -23.54 13.16
CA THR A 108 -15.62 -23.30 14.51
C THR A 108 -17.14 -23.47 14.57
N GLY A 109 -17.89 -22.88 13.63
CA GLY A 109 -19.34 -23.01 13.57
C GLY A 109 -19.81 -24.44 13.30
N MET A 110 -19.09 -25.19 12.47
CA MET A 110 -19.37 -26.62 12.27
C MET A 110 -19.14 -27.43 13.55
N ILE A 111 -18.09 -27.13 14.32
CA ILE A 111 -17.84 -27.80 15.61
C ILE A 111 -18.99 -27.56 16.59
N GLU A 112 -19.45 -26.31 16.74
CA GLU A 112 -20.60 -25.98 17.62
C GLU A 112 -21.89 -26.67 17.16
N THR A 113 -22.11 -26.73 15.84
CA THR A 113 -23.27 -27.42 15.26
C THR A 113 -23.25 -28.92 15.61
N PHE A 114 -22.09 -29.58 15.48
CA PHE A 114 -21.96 -31.01 15.83
C PHE A 114 -22.03 -31.28 17.34
N GLN A 115 -21.54 -30.38 18.18
CA GLN A 115 -21.69 -30.49 19.65
C GLN A 115 -23.14 -30.32 20.10
N SER A 116 -23.89 -29.43 19.45
CA SER A 116 -25.32 -29.28 19.69
C SER A 116 -26.09 -30.52 19.24
N LEU A 117 -25.69 -31.12 18.12
CA LEU A 117 -26.29 -32.38 17.66
C LEU A 117 -26.08 -33.55 18.64
N SER A 118 -24.90 -33.67 19.25
CA SER A 118 -24.61 -34.77 20.19
C SER A 118 -25.38 -34.67 21.51
N THR A 119 -25.90 -33.48 21.84
CA THR A 119 -26.60 -33.20 23.11
C THR A 119 -28.12 -33.12 22.96
N MET A 120 -28.66 -33.05 21.73
CA MET A 120 -30.10 -32.93 21.46
C MET A 120 -30.78 -34.26 21.09
N THR A 121 -31.98 -34.51 21.64
CA THR A 121 -32.81 -35.68 21.30
C THR A 121 -33.38 -35.58 19.87
N VAL A 122 -33.49 -36.75 19.22
CA VAL A 122 -33.73 -36.94 17.76
C VAL A 122 -34.95 -36.18 17.18
N HIS A 123 -35.92 -35.80 18.01
CA HIS A 123 -37.18 -35.20 17.58
C HIS A 123 -37.16 -33.68 17.28
N SER A 124 -36.05 -32.97 17.55
CA SER A 124 -35.91 -31.52 17.32
C SER A 124 -34.86 -31.15 16.26
N GLN A 125 -34.37 -32.13 15.51
CA GLN A 125 -33.04 -32.09 14.89
C GLN A 125 -32.89 -31.34 13.55
N SER A 126 -33.93 -31.12 12.76
CA SER A 126 -33.73 -30.64 11.38
C SER A 126 -33.47 -29.13 11.25
N GLY A 127 -34.12 -28.30 12.06
CA GLY A 127 -34.04 -26.84 11.95
C GLY A 127 -32.72 -26.23 12.48
N GLY A 128 -32.21 -26.75 13.60
CA GLY A 128 -31.01 -26.20 14.25
C GLY A 128 -29.71 -26.48 13.49
N ILE A 129 -29.60 -27.66 12.86
CA ILE A 129 -28.41 -28.06 12.09
C ILE A 129 -28.24 -27.20 10.84
N ALA A 130 -29.33 -27.02 10.08
CA ALA A 130 -29.30 -26.21 8.86
C ALA A 130 -28.92 -24.75 9.16
N GLY A 131 -29.38 -24.21 10.29
CA GLY A 131 -29.00 -22.88 10.77
C GLY A 131 -27.51 -22.74 11.08
N GLY A 132 -26.94 -23.69 11.83
CA GLY A 132 -25.51 -23.67 12.19
C GLY A 132 -24.58 -23.82 10.98
N ILE A 133 -24.95 -24.66 10.00
CA ILE A 133 -24.21 -24.77 8.73
C ILE A 133 -24.30 -23.48 7.93
N ALA A 134 -25.49 -22.86 7.84
CA ALA A 134 -25.68 -21.61 7.13
C ALA A 134 -24.84 -20.47 7.74
N GLU A 135 -24.81 -20.36 9.07
CA GLU A 135 -23.97 -19.39 9.78
C GLU A 135 -22.47 -19.63 9.49
N ALA A 136 -22.02 -20.89 9.56
CA ALA A 136 -20.64 -21.25 9.24
C ALA A 136 -20.25 -20.90 7.79
N LEU A 137 -21.15 -21.06 6.82
CA LEU A 137 -20.88 -20.69 5.42
C LEU A 137 -20.85 -19.17 5.22
N PHE A 138 -21.69 -18.43 5.94
CA PHE A 138 -21.75 -16.98 5.88
C PHE A 138 -20.40 -16.33 6.29
N THR A 139 -19.67 -16.94 7.21
CA THR A 139 -18.37 -16.41 7.67
C THR A 139 -17.27 -16.56 6.62
N THR A 140 -17.29 -17.66 5.85
CA THR A 140 -16.40 -17.83 4.69
C THR A 140 -16.74 -16.84 3.59
N GLN A 141 -18.03 -16.66 3.29
CA GLN A 141 -18.48 -15.67 2.31
C GLN A 141 -17.96 -14.27 2.67
N MET A 142 -18.11 -13.83 3.93
CA MET A 142 -17.61 -12.53 4.39
C MET A 142 -16.08 -12.38 4.21
N GLY A 143 -15.31 -13.42 4.54
CA GLY A 143 -13.85 -13.42 4.33
C GLY A 143 -13.46 -13.20 2.86
N LEU A 144 -14.17 -13.86 1.94
CA LEU A 144 -13.94 -13.71 0.50
C LEU A 144 -14.40 -12.35 -0.03
N THR A 145 -15.56 -11.85 0.41
CA THR A 145 -16.09 -10.54 0.02
C THR A 145 -15.12 -9.40 0.38
N VAL A 146 -14.37 -9.53 1.47
CA VAL A 146 -13.33 -8.56 1.84
C VAL A 146 -12.01 -8.78 1.08
N ALA A 147 -11.59 -10.05 0.94
CA ALA A 147 -10.30 -10.37 0.33
C ALA A 147 -10.24 -10.03 -1.16
N VAL A 148 -11.30 -10.31 -1.93
CA VAL A 148 -11.31 -10.13 -3.40
C VAL A 148 -11.07 -8.67 -3.80
N PRO A 149 -11.82 -7.67 -3.29
CA PRO A 149 -11.51 -6.26 -3.54
C PRO A 149 -10.14 -5.86 -3.01
N GLY A 150 -9.73 -6.41 -1.86
CA GLY A 150 -8.43 -6.14 -1.25
C GLY A 150 -7.24 -6.54 -2.13
N VAL A 151 -7.31 -7.70 -2.80
CA VAL A 151 -6.28 -8.14 -3.77
C VAL A 151 -6.18 -7.16 -4.94
N LEU A 152 -7.34 -6.77 -5.52
CA LEU A 152 -7.38 -5.85 -6.66
C LEU A 152 -6.78 -4.48 -6.29
N ALA A 153 -7.20 -3.92 -5.16
CA ALA A 153 -6.68 -2.65 -4.66
C ALA A 153 -5.16 -2.73 -4.40
N ASN A 154 -4.69 -3.79 -3.73
CA ASN A 154 -3.26 -3.97 -3.45
C ASN A 154 -2.43 -4.09 -4.74
N SER A 155 -2.95 -4.79 -5.76
CA SER A 155 -2.28 -4.90 -7.06
C SER A 155 -2.13 -3.54 -7.75
N MET A 156 -3.21 -2.74 -7.79
CA MET A 156 -3.17 -1.40 -8.38
C MET A 156 -2.22 -0.47 -7.63
N LEU A 157 -2.24 -0.51 -6.29
CA LEU A 157 -1.37 0.30 -5.44
C LEU A 157 0.11 -0.09 -5.59
N ASN A 158 0.42 -1.39 -5.71
CA ASN A 158 1.78 -1.86 -5.94
C ASN A 158 2.33 -1.39 -7.30
N ARG A 159 1.51 -1.41 -8.36
CA ARG A 159 1.90 -0.84 -9.65
C ARG A 159 2.21 0.65 -9.54
N ARG A 160 1.40 1.42 -8.81
CA ARG A 160 1.64 2.86 -8.58
C ARG A 160 2.93 3.10 -7.78
N GLN A 161 3.16 2.33 -6.73
CA GLN A 161 4.38 2.38 -5.93
C GLN A 161 5.63 2.16 -6.81
N GLN A 162 5.63 1.12 -7.64
CA GLN A 162 6.74 0.84 -8.57
C GLN A 162 6.99 2.00 -9.54
N GLN A 163 5.92 2.62 -10.07
CA GLN A 163 6.06 3.78 -10.94
C GLN A 163 6.65 5.00 -10.24
N ILE A 164 6.33 5.22 -8.96
CA ILE A 164 6.92 6.34 -8.19
C ILE A 164 8.40 6.05 -7.88
N GLU A 165 8.74 4.81 -7.56
CA GLU A 165 10.13 4.37 -7.32
C GLU A 165 11.01 4.56 -8.57
N LEU A 166 10.50 4.18 -9.74
CA LEU A 166 11.17 4.42 -11.03
C LEU A 166 11.35 5.93 -11.30
N ASP A 167 10.34 6.75 -11.03
CA ASP A 167 10.45 8.19 -11.19
C ASP A 167 11.51 8.80 -10.25
N LEU A 168 11.55 8.37 -8.98
CA LEU A 168 12.57 8.82 -8.02
C LEU A 168 13.98 8.45 -8.49
N ALA A 169 14.17 7.22 -8.97
CA ALA A 169 15.43 6.78 -9.54
C ALA A 169 15.82 7.63 -10.76
N GLN A 170 14.86 7.92 -11.65
CA GLN A 170 15.09 8.78 -12.82
C GLN A 170 15.47 10.21 -12.41
N VAL A 171 14.82 10.80 -11.41
CA VAL A 171 15.20 12.12 -10.86
C VAL A 171 16.65 12.12 -10.38
N LYS A 172 17.03 11.08 -9.61
CA LYS A 172 18.40 10.94 -9.10
C LYS A 172 19.43 10.89 -10.23
N GLU A 173 19.17 10.10 -11.27
CA GLU A 173 20.06 10.00 -12.44
C GLU A 173 20.16 11.33 -13.19
N LEU A 174 19.03 12.00 -13.47
CA LEU A 174 19.01 13.28 -14.15
C LEU A 174 19.79 14.36 -13.38
N LEU A 175 19.64 14.42 -12.06
CA LEU A 175 20.37 15.36 -11.21
C LEU A 175 21.88 15.08 -11.20
N CYS A 176 22.28 13.81 -11.16
CA CYS A 176 23.69 13.42 -11.24
C CYS A 176 24.29 13.76 -12.60
N HIS A 177 23.60 13.42 -13.69
CA HIS A 177 24.07 13.68 -15.06
C HIS A 177 24.25 15.18 -15.34
N GLN A 178 23.28 16.02 -14.95
CA GLN A 178 23.39 17.48 -15.14
C GLN A 178 24.60 18.10 -14.44
N ILE A 179 25.15 17.45 -13.41
CA ILE A 179 26.32 17.96 -12.69
C ILE A 179 27.61 17.58 -13.40
N SER A 180 27.70 16.36 -13.92
CA SER A 180 28.83 15.93 -14.75
C SER A 180 29.02 16.89 -15.93
N THR A 181 27.94 17.24 -16.64
CA THR A 181 28.00 18.19 -17.77
C THR A 181 28.31 19.62 -17.35
N THR A 182 28.15 19.99 -16.08
CA THR A 182 28.55 21.30 -15.55
C THR A 182 30.03 21.31 -15.12
N ASN A 183 30.62 20.16 -14.79
CA ASN A 183 32.03 20.06 -14.40
C ASN A 183 32.97 19.98 -15.62
N GLU A 184 32.46 19.67 -16.82
CA GLU A 184 33.22 19.68 -18.07
C GLU A 184 33.23 21.05 -18.79
N LYS A 185 32.51 22.05 -18.28
CA LYS A 185 32.52 23.44 -18.78
C LYS A 185 33.23 24.34 -17.79
#